data_AF-A0A542M469-F1
#
_entry.id   AF-A0A542M469-F1
#
_cell.length_a   1.000
_cell.length_b   1.000
_cell.length_c   1.000
_cell.angle_alpha   90.00
_cell.angle_beta   90.00
_cell.angle_gamma   90.00
#
_symmetry.space_group_name_H-M   'P 1'
#
loop_
_entity.id
_entity.type
_entity.pdbx_description
1 polymer ?
#
loop_
_entity_poly.entity_id
_entity_poly.type
_entity_poly.pdbx_seq_one_letter_code
_entity_poly.pdbx_strand_id
1 'polypeptide(L)'
;MEDPKPATLLPFHDVGFVAPTYTDVRALTQRYKLTGAAVARITGVLPRTVRKWHAPPETTNHSPIPYAAWRLLLIEAGAVAPTGIEKLIT
;
A
#
# COMPACT_ATOMS: atom_id res chain seq x y z
N MET A 1 -16.06 -8.60 0.96
CA MET A 1 -14.75 -8.11 1.44
C MET A 1 -14.32 -7.07 0.43
N GLU A 2 -14.02 -5.85 0.87
CA GLU A 2 -13.70 -4.74 -0.03
C GLU A 2 -12.25 -4.87 -0.51
N ASP A 3 -12.01 -4.58 -1.79
CA ASP A 3 -10.69 -4.63 -2.41
C ASP A 3 -10.16 -3.22 -2.65
N PRO A 4 -8.83 -3.00 -2.62
CA PRO A 4 -8.24 -1.74 -3.04
C PRO A 4 -8.68 -1.40 -4.47
N LYS A 5 -8.88 -0.12 -4.78
CA LYS A 5 -9.21 0.33 -6.13
C LYS A 5 -8.13 -0.15 -7.12
N PRO A 6 -8.50 -0.76 -8.27
CA PRO A 6 -7.52 -1.27 -9.24
C PRO A 6 -6.48 -0.24 -9.69
N ALA A 7 -6.88 1.03 -9.83
CA ALA A 7 -5.99 2.14 -10.19
C ALA A 7 -4.82 2.35 -9.20
N THR A 8 -4.96 1.91 -7.95
CA THR A 8 -3.90 2.00 -6.93
C THR A 8 -2.85 0.89 -7.06
N LEU A 9 -3.13 -0.15 -7.85
CA LEU A 9 -2.22 -1.29 -8.07
C LEU A 9 -1.22 -1.03 -9.22
N LEU A 10 -1.47 0.01 -10.02
CA LEU A 10 -0.65 0.36 -11.18
C LEU A 10 0.73 0.92 -10.76
N PRO A 11 1.76 0.82 -11.62
CA PRO A 11 3.03 1.50 -11.41
C PRO A 11 2.87 3.02 -11.36
N PHE A 12 3.74 3.71 -10.62
CA PHE A 12 3.65 5.17 -10.44
C PHE A 12 3.67 5.99 -11.74
N HIS A 13 4.38 5.50 -12.77
CA HIS A 13 4.48 6.18 -14.06
C HIS A 13 3.30 5.89 -15.00
N ASP A 14 2.38 5.00 -14.61
CA ASP A 14 1.18 4.70 -15.39
C ASP A 14 0.20 5.88 -15.30
N VAL A 15 -0.33 6.34 -16.44
CA VAL A 15 -1.26 7.47 -16.48
C VAL A 15 -2.57 7.20 -15.74
N GLY A 16 -2.95 5.92 -15.60
CA GLY A 16 -4.11 5.49 -14.83
C GLY A 16 -3.86 5.37 -13.34
N PHE A 17 -2.62 5.57 -12.87
CA PHE A 17 -2.30 5.43 -11.46
C PHE A 17 -3.01 6.49 -10.61
N VAL A 18 -3.62 6.03 -9.51
CA VAL A 18 -4.20 6.89 -8.49
C VAL A 18 -3.60 6.50 -7.14
N ALA A 19 -3.18 7.50 -6.36
CA ALA A 19 -2.62 7.26 -5.03
C ALA A 19 -3.63 6.54 -4.13
N PRO A 20 -3.20 5.55 -3.32
CA PRO A 20 -4.07 4.86 -2.38
C PRO A 20 -4.56 5.80 -1.28
N THR A 21 -5.80 5.58 -0.87
CA THR A 21 -6.44 6.25 0.26
C THR A 21 -6.45 5.33 1.49
N TYR A 22 -6.89 5.84 2.65
CA TYR A 22 -6.96 5.03 3.87
C TYR A 22 -7.89 3.81 3.74
N THR A 23 -8.92 3.89 2.90
CA THR A 23 -9.82 2.75 2.62
C THR A 23 -9.12 1.68 1.81
N ASP A 24 -8.30 2.05 0.82
CA ASP A 24 -7.48 1.11 0.04
C ASP A 24 -6.49 0.34 0.95
N VAL A 25 -5.85 1.06 1.88
CA VAL A 25 -4.94 0.46 2.86
C VAL A 25 -5.68 -0.53 3.78
N ARG A 26 -6.88 -0.15 4.26
CA ARG A 26 -7.73 -1.04 5.08
C ARG A 26 -8.20 -2.26 4.31
N ALA A 27 -8.64 -2.09 3.08
CA ALA A 27 -9.12 -3.17 2.20
C ALA A 27 -8.03 -4.22 2.01
N LEU A 28 -6.80 -3.79 1.68
CA LEU A 28 -5.67 -4.70 1.53
C LEU A 28 -5.34 -5.45 2.84
N THR A 29 -5.21 -4.72 3.95
CA THR A 29 -4.83 -5.35 5.23
C THR A 29 -5.88 -6.32 5.73
N GLN A 30 -7.17 -6.03 5.53
CA GLN A 30 -8.26 -6.94 5.85
C GLN A 30 -8.25 -8.18 4.97
N ARG A 31 -8.12 -8.01 3.64
CA ARG A 31 -8.07 -9.13 2.69
C ARG A 31 -6.99 -10.14 3.02
N TYR A 32 -5.80 -9.65 3.37
CA TYR A 32 -4.63 -10.48 3.67
C TYR A 32 -4.42 -10.73 5.17
N LYS A 33 -5.40 -10.36 6.01
CA LYS A 33 -5.38 -10.54 7.48
C LYS A 33 -4.10 -10.00 8.14
N LEU A 34 -3.59 -8.88 7.65
CA LEU A 34 -2.38 -8.24 8.13
C LEU A 34 -2.69 -7.36 9.35
N THR A 35 -1.91 -7.53 10.41
CA THR A 35 -1.95 -6.61 11.56
C THR A 35 -1.16 -5.33 11.28
N GLY A 36 -1.44 -4.26 12.01
CA GLY A 36 -0.65 -3.02 11.89
C GLY A 36 0.85 -3.23 12.17
N ALA A 37 1.20 -4.18 13.05
CA ALA A 37 2.59 -4.55 13.31
C ALA A 37 3.23 -5.31 12.13
N ALA A 38 2.47 -6.19 11.46
CA ALA A 38 2.94 -6.88 10.26
C ALA A 38 3.20 -5.89 9.12
N VAL A 39 2.28 -4.95 8.88
CA VAL A 39 2.44 -3.88 7.88
C VAL A 39 3.66 -3.02 8.20
N ALA A 40 3.86 -2.65 9.46
CA ALA A 40 5.00 -1.87 9.91
C ALA A 40 6.33 -2.59 9.62
N ARG A 41 6.40 -3.89 9.92
CA ARG A 41 7.56 -4.74 9.63
C ARG A 41 7.85 -4.85 8.13
N ILE A 42 6.82 -5.08 7.31
CA ILE A 42 6.94 -5.18 5.85
C ILE A 42 7.48 -3.87 5.26
N THR A 43 6.91 -2.74 5.69
CA THR A 43 7.22 -1.43 5.09
C THR A 43 8.41 -0.71 5.74
N GLY A 44 9.03 -1.29 6.77
CA GLY A 44 10.20 -0.71 7.44
C GLY A 44 9.90 0.56 8.26
N VAL A 45 8.66 0.72 8.73
CA VAL A 45 8.24 1.90 9.52
C VAL A 45 7.79 1.52 10.93
N LEU A 46 7.54 2.52 11.78
CA LEU A 46 6.96 2.30 13.10
C LEU A 46 5.44 2.05 13.02
N PRO A 47 4.84 1.24 13.92
CA PRO A 47 3.40 1.01 13.94
C PRO A 47 2.54 2.28 14.03
N ARG A 48 3.06 3.34 14.67
CA ARG A 48 2.38 4.65 14.70
C ARG A 48 2.18 5.24 13.31
N THR A 49 3.12 5.05 12.38
CA THR A 49 3.03 5.51 11.00
C THR A 49 1.92 4.77 10.26
N VAL A 50 1.82 3.45 10.47
CA VAL A 50 0.75 2.62 9.90
C VAL A 50 -0.63 3.08 10.37
N ARG A 51 -0.78 3.45 11.65
CA ARG A 51 -2.04 4.00 12.17
C ARG A 51 -2.45 5.28 11.43
N LYS A 52 -1.50 6.13 11.06
CA LYS A 52 -1.77 7.35 10.27
C LYS A 52 -2.30 7.03 8.88
N TRP A 53 -1.76 5.99 8.23
CA TRP A 53 -2.21 5.52 6.92
C TRP A 53 -3.64 4.95 6.95
N HIS A 54 -4.07 4.40 8.09
CA HIS A 54 -5.42 3.87 8.27
C HIS A 54 -6.43 4.92 8.73
N ALA A 55 -5.98 6.10 9.14
CA ALA A 55 -6.86 7.13 9.69
C ALA A 55 -7.58 7.87 8.54
N PRO A 56 -8.87 8.24 8.71
CA PRO A 56 -9.57 9.10 7.75
C PRO A 56 -8.93 10.50 7.65
N PRO A 57 -9.00 11.18 6.49
CA PRO A 57 -8.34 12.47 6.25
C PRO A 57 -8.77 13.61 7.17
N GLU A 58 -9.93 13.48 7.82
CA GLU A 58 -10.52 14.43 8.76
C GLU A 58 -9.82 14.39 10.14
N THR A 59 -8.96 13.40 10.38
CA THR A 59 -8.25 13.26 11.65
C THR A 59 -6.89 13.95 11.60
N THR A 60 -6.49 14.64 12.68
CA THR A 60 -5.19 15.33 12.79
C THR A 60 -3.98 14.41 12.60
N ASN A 61 -4.16 13.11 12.84
CA ASN A 61 -3.10 12.11 12.71
C ASN A 61 -3.12 11.40 11.36
N HIS A 62 -3.92 11.84 10.39
CA HIS A 62 -3.89 11.28 9.04
C HIS A 62 -2.57 11.58 8.32
N SER A 63 -2.11 10.60 7.56
CA SER A 63 -1.06 10.79 6.57
C SER A 63 -1.27 9.76 5.46
N PRO A 64 -1.21 10.13 4.17
CA PRO A 64 -1.30 9.17 3.08
C PRO A 64 -0.09 8.23 3.10
N ILE A 65 -0.30 6.97 2.68
CA ILE A 65 0.82 6.04 2.51
C ILE A 65 1.65 6.45 1.27
N PRO A 66 2.99 6.57 1.38
CA PRO A 66 3.84 6.84 0.21
C PRO A 66 3.80 5.69 -0.81
N TYR A 67 3.92 6.01 -2.10
CA TYR A 67 3.91 5.01 -3.18
C TYR A 67 4.87 3.85 -2.93
N ALA A 68 6.12 4.12 -2.52
CA ALA A 68 7.12 3.07 -2.29
C ALA A 68 6.68 2.07 -1.21
N ALA A 69 6.12 2.56 -0.09
CA ALA A 69 5.62 1.72 0.98
C ALA A 69 4.38 0.92 0.53
N TRP A 70 3.48 1.54 -0.23
CA TRP A 70 2.32 0.87 -0.81
C TRP A 70 2.74 -0.24 -1.79
N ARG A 71 3.68 0.05 -2.69
CA ARG A 71 4.15 -0.92 -3.68
C ARG A 71 4.83 -2.11 -3.03
N LEU A 72 5.66 -1.89 -2.03
CA LEU A 72 6.29 -2.95 -1.24
C LEU A 72 5.23 -3.82 -0.55
N LEU A 73 4.23 -3.19 0.07
CA LEU A 73 3.15 -3.93 0.72
C LEU A 73 2.33 -4.77 -0.27
N LEU A 74 2.03 -4.25 -1.46
CA LEU A 74 1.33 -4.99 -2.52
C LEU A 74 2.12 -6.19 -3.02
N ILE A 75 3.43 -6.04 -3.19
CA ILE A 75 4.34 -7.11 -3.63
C ILE A 75 4.38 -8.22 -2.58
N GLU A 76 4.62 -7.86 -1.32
CA GLU A 76 4.70 -8.82 -0.21
C GLU A 76 3.36 -9.50 0.08
N ALA A 77 2.24 -8.82 -0.18
CA ALA A 77 0.90 -9.41 -0.10
C ALA A 77 0.55 -10.31 -1.32
N GLY A 78 1.40 -10.36 -2.35
CA GLY A 78 1.13 -11.10 -3.59
C GLY A 78 0.03 -10.48 -4.46
N ALA A 79 -0.35 -9.23 -4.21
CA ALA A 79 -1.38 -8.53 -4.97
C ALA A 79 -0.87 -8.04 -6.34
N VAL A 80 0.44 -7.84 -6.48
CA VAL A 80 1.10 -7.45 -7.73
C VAL A 80 2.47 -8.13 -7.82
N ALA A 81 2.95 -8.35 -9.03
CA ALA A 81 4.32 -8.81 -9.24
C ALA A 81 5.34 -7.67 -9.03
N PRO A 82 6.57 -7.97 -8.57
CA PRO A 82 7.68 -7.04 -8.66
C PRO A 82 7.85 -6.55 -10.09
N THR A 83 8.14 -5.27 -10.28
CA THR A 83 8.63 -4.76 -11.57
C THR A 83 10.02 -5.38 -11.80
N GLY A 84 10.08 -6.40 -12.65
CA GLY A 84 11.25 -7.23 -12.82
C GLY A 84 12.45 -6.45 -13.36
N ILE A 85 13.54 -6.44 -12.59
CA ILE A 85 14.86 -6.02 -13.05
C ILE A 85 15.29 -6.87 -14.26
N GLU A 86 14.83 -8.12 -14.34
CA GLU A 86 15.11 -9.06 -15.44
C GLU A 86 14.73 -8.49 -16.83
N LYS A 87 13.72 -7.62 -16.91
CA LYS A 87 13.30 -6.97 -18.17
C LYS A 87 14.10 -5.71 -18.52
N LEU A 88 14.97 -5.25 -17.64
CA LEU A 88 15.78 -4.02 -17.81
C LEU A 88 17.23 -4.31 -18.20
N ILE A 89 17.67 -5.57 -18.13
CA ILE A 89 19.05 -6.01 -18.44
C ILE A 89 19.09 -6.82 -19.76
N THR A 90 18.02 -6.79 -20.56
CA THR A 90 17.98 -7.36 -21.93
C THR A 90 17.93 -6.22 -22.94
#